data_AF-A0A9D8NAK6-F1
#
_entry.id   AF-A0A9D8NAK6-F1
#
_cell.length_a   1.000
_cell.length_b   1.000
_cell.length_c   1.000
_cell.angle_alpha   90.00
_cell.angle_beta   90.00
_cell.angle_gamma   90.00
#
_symmetry.space_group_name_H-M   'P 1'
#
loop_
_entity.id
_entity.type
_entity.pdbx_description
1 polymer ?
#
loop_
_entity_poly.entity_id
_entity_poly.type
_entity_poly.pdbx_seq_one_letter_code
_entity_poly.pdbx_strand_id
1 'polypeptide(L)'
;MRQILIIMTAMLMACCSKESEIIAQDNIEAGKTLVVYYSYTGDSKKISETLTSQIEADVMRIQPKDKTQKYEANNYAIGTQLLNAIKANPSDANSYPAIDDVSITDLSAYKNIIIVTPLWWSQMAAIMQTYLFNYGPQMAGKHVAMIVSSASSSISGVVADAKRLVPEAIWMGDVLSIKDSNRGNASSLIQNWLRTLNFDKEQAMNKMYLTIDGTTKSVILADNDATKALVEKLRQGPVTVTLNSSGGFEIWGALGFSLPASNQQITAQPGDVILYNGSNICIFYGSNSWSYTRLGKIDGLTGNELSTFLKAGQSNISVTLSLTSGVTAVNDISGVKENSEYYSLNGQKVTMPSNGIFIKNGKKVAL
;
A
#
# COMPACT_ATOMS: atom_id res chain seq x y z
N MET A 1 -32.07 15.17 -74.88
CA MET A 1 -32.27 13.74 -74.62
C MET A 1 -31.31 13.32 -73.51
N ARG A 2 -31.85 12.60 -72.52
CA ARG A 2 -31.17 11.82 -71.47
C ARG A 2 -30.42 12.56 -70.33
N GLN A 3 -30.60 11.95 -69.18
CA GLN A 3 -30.33 12.35 -67.80
C GLN A 3 -29.00 11.74 -67.27
N ILE A 4 -28.50 12.36 -66.17
CA ILE A 4 -27.68 11.78 -65.06
C ILE A 4 -26.18 11.54 -65.34
N LEU A 5 -25.27 12.21 -64.60
CA LEU A 5 -24.66 11.70 -63.36
C LEU A 5 -23.59 12.66 -62.79
N ILE A 6 -23.64 12.81 -61.47
CA ILE A 6 -22.73 13.55 -60.57
C ILE A 6 -21.38 12.84 -60.48
N ILE A 7 -20.25 13.54 -60.66
CA ILE A 7 -18.96 13.19 -60.03
C ILE A 7 -18.29 14.49 -59.59
N MET A 8 -18.30 14.73 -58.29
CA MET A 8 -17.60 15.82 -57.61
C MET A 8 -16.17 15.34 -57.33
N THR A 9 -15.20 15.81 -58.11
CA THR A 9 -13.77 15.52 -57.90
C THR A 9 -13.20 16.59 -56.98
N ALA A 10 -13.16 16.34 -55.66
CA ALA A 10 -12.39 17.15 -54.73
C ALA A 10 -10.98 16.56 -54.58
N MET A 11 -10.02 17.34 -55.06
CA MET A 11 -8.59 17.09 -55.09
C MET A 11 -8.03 16.94 -53.67
N LEU A 12 -7.33 15.83 -53.46
CA LEU A 12 -6.60 15.50 -52.25
C LEU A 12 -5.48 16.54 -52.02
N MET A 13 -5.57 17.31 -50.95
CA MET A 13 -4.42 18.04 -50.40
C MET A 13 -4.42 17.83 -48.89
N ALA A 14 -3.46 17.02 -48.45
CA ALA A 14 -3.26 16.65 -47.06
C ALA A 14 -3.00 17.90 -46.21
N CYS A 15 -3.95 18.23 -45.34
CA CYS A 15 -3.71 19.06 -44.17
C CYS A 15 -3.98 18.18 -42.95
N CYS A 16 -2.90 17.85 -42.25
CA CYS A 16 -2.87 17.07 -41.04
C CYS A 16 -3.72 17.79 -39.97
N SER A 17 -4.88 17.24 -39.64
CA SER A 17 -5.52 17.49 -38.35
C SER A 17 -5.65 16.14 -37.68
N LYS A 18 -4.80 15.93 -36.66
CA LYS A 18 -4.90 14.78 -35.77
C LYS A 18 -6.25 14.90 -35.08
N GLU A 19 -7.17 14.01 -35.41
CA GLU A 19 -8.29 13.69 -34.54
C GLU A 19 -7.68 13.27 -33.20
N SER A 20 -7.98 14.05 -32.16
CA SER A 20 -7.62 13.69 -30.80
C SER A 20 -8.45 12.46 -30.45
N GLU A 21 -7.82 11.28 -30.48
CA GLU A 21 -8.36 10.11 -29.82
C GLU A 21 -8.62 10.48 -28.36
N ILE A 22 -9.89 10.40 -27.96
CA ILE A 22 -10.32 10.46 -26.58
C ILE A 22 -9.70 9.23 -25.92
N ILE A 23 -8.54 9.41 -25.30
CA ILE A 23 -7.95 8.41 -24.42
C ILE A 23 -8.94 8.27 -23.27
N ALA A 24 -9.66 7.14 -23.27
CA ALA A 24 -10.36 6.67 -22.10
C ALA A 24 -9.38 6.75 -20.94
N GLN A 25 -9.74 7.56 -19.94
CA GLN A 25 -8.95 7.76 -18.75
C GLN A 25 -8.95 6.42 -18.03
N ASP A 26 -7.95 5.58 -18.34
CA ASP A 26 -7.67 4.36 -17.62
C ASP A 26 -7.56 4.78 -16.16
N ASN A 27 -8.53 4.36 -15.37
CA ASN A 27 -8.43 4.39 -13.93
C ASN A 27 -7.22 3.52 -13.60
N ILE A 28 -6.07 4.15 -13.39
CA ILE A 28 -4.84 3.48 -12.98
C ILE A 28 -5.11 2.96 -11.56
N GLU A 29 -5.59 1.71 -11.46
CA GLU A 29 -5.59 0.96 -10.22
C GLU A 29 -4.16 0.93 -9.68
N ALA A 30 -4.00 1.13 -8.37
CA ALA A 30 -2.73 0.87 -7.69
C ALA A 30 -2.35 -0.60 -8.00
N GLY A 31 -1.36 -0.82 -8.85
CA GLY A 31 -1.13 -2.15 -9.43
C GLY A 31 -0.82 -3.19 -8.36
N LYS A 32 -1.42 -4.38 -8.48
CA LYS A 32 -1.37 -5.43 -7.46
C LYS A 32 0.07 -5.78 -7.06
N THR A 33 0.22 -6.15 -5.79
CA THR A 33 1.50 -6.59 -5.21
C THR A 33 1.49 -8.10 -5.03
N LEU A 34 2.57 -8.76 -5.46
CA LEU A 34 2.85 -10.16 -5.19
C LEU A 34 4.06 -10.29 -4.26
N VAL A 35 3.89 -10.99 -3.14
CA VAL A 35 4.99 -11.44 -2.29
C VAL A 35 5.35 -12.87 -2.68
N VAL A 36 6.57 -13.07 -3.19
CA VAL A 36 7.11 -14.41 -3.49
C VAL A 36 8.16 -14.76 -2.46
N TYR A 37 8.03 -15.92 -1.82
CA TYR A 37 8.98 -16.33 -0.81
C TYR A 37 9.37 -17.81 -0.87
N TYR A 38 10.60 -18.09 -0.46
CA TYR A 38 11.07 -19.43 -0.14
C TYR A 38 11.47 -19.48 1.34
N SER A 39 11.20 -20.59 2.01
CA SER A 39 11.65 -20.78 3.39
C SER A 39 11.87 -22.25 3.70
N TYR A 40 13.08 -22.57 4.14
CA TYR A 40 13.44 -23.91 4.60
C TYR A 40 13.02 -24.13 6.06
N THR A 41 13.63 -23.41 7.01
CA THR A 41 13.39 -23.55 8.45
C THR A 41 12.30 -22.61 9.00
N GLY A 42 11.64 -21.83 8.16
CA GLY A 42 10.48 -21.00 8.54
C GLY A 42 10.76 -19.52 8.80
N ASP A 43 12.02 -19.08 8.79
CA ASP A 43 12.39 -17.68 9.05
C ASP A 43 11.83 -16.70 8.00
N SER A 44 12.12 -16.95 6.72
CA SER A 44 11.54 -16.18 5.62
C SER A 44 10.01 -16.29 5.55
N LYS A 45 9.42 -17.40 6.04
CA LYS A 45 7.96 -17.53 6.17
C LYS A 45 7.43 -16.51 7.19
N LYS A 46 8.00 -16.45 8.39
CA LYS A 46 7.62 -15.48 9.43
C LYS A 46 7.80 -14.04 8.96
N ILE A 47 8.88 -13.76 8.23
CA ILE A 47 9.11 -12.44 7.62
C ILE A 47 8.02 -12.12 6.60
N SER A 48 7.65 -13.07 5.76
CA SER A 48 6.60 -12.90 4.75
C SER A 48 5.23 -12.68 5.40
N GLU A 49 4.88 -13.46 6.43
CA GLU A 49 3.66 -13.28 7.23
C GLU A 49 3.62 -11.90 7.92
N THR A 50 4.77 -11.45 8.44
CA THR A 50 4.89 -10.10 9.04
C THR A 50 4.68 -9.03 7.98
N LEU A 51 5.32 -9.16 6.81
CA LEU A 51 5.17 -8.27 5.68
C LEU A 51 3.71 -8.17 5.24
N THR A 52 3.04 -9.30 5.01
CA THR A 52 1.66 -9.36 4.51
C THR A 52 0.62 -8.97 5.56
N SER A 53 1.02 -8.82 6.83
CA SER A 53 0.17 -8.18 7.85
C SER A 53 0.16 -6.65 7.74
N GLN A 54 1.14 -6.06 7.03
CA GLN A 54 1.32 -4.61 6.90
C GLN A 54 0.94 -4.06 5.52
N ILE A 55 0.76 -4.93 4.52
CA ILE A 55 0.38 -4.56 3.15
C ILE A 55 -0.67 -5.52 2.60
N GLU A 56 -1.48 -5.05 1.66
CA GLU A 56 -2.33 -5.91 0.84
C GLU A 56 -1.49 -6.47 -0.31
N ALA A 57 -1.34 -7.79 -0.36
CA ALA A 57 -0.61 -8.49 -1.40
C ALA A 57 -1.07 -9.94 -1.53
N ASP A 58 -1.02 -10.46 -2.76
CA ASP A 58 -1.08 -11.89 -2.97
C ASP A 58 0.24 -12.53 -2.52
N VAL A 59 0.18 -13.79 -2.07
CA VAL A 59 1.34 -14.48 -1.50
C VAL A 59 1.55 -15.80 -2.19
N MET A 60 2.78 -16.03 -2.66
CA MET A 60 3.18 -17.28 -3.29
C MET A 60 4.42 -17.86 -2.61
N ARG A 61 4.28 -19.07 -2.07
CA ARG A 61 5.40 -19.84 -1.52
C ARG A 61 6.00 -20.73 -2.60
N ILE A 62 7.30 -20.61 -2.83
CA ILE A 62 8.07 -21.53 -3.66
C ILE A 62 8.50 -22.73 -2.82
N GLN A 63 8.38 -23.93 -3.38
CA GLN A 63 8.73 -25.19 -2.73
C GLN A 63 9.64 -26.02 -3.65
N PRO A 64 10.66 -26.71 -3.11
CA PRO A 64 11.41 -27.70 -3.89
C PRO A 64 10.49 -28.87 -4.29
N LYS A 65 10.74 -29.46 -5.46
CA LYS A 65 10.02 -30.67 -5.89
C LYS A 65 10.34 -31.86 -4.99
N ASP A 66 11.62 -32.00 -4.61
CA ASP A 66 12.07 -32.99 -3.65
C ASP A 66 12.02 -32.41 -2.23
N LYS A 67 10.99 -32.80 -1.48
CA LYS A 67 10.75 -32.37 -0.09
C LYS A 67 11.47 -33.22 0.94
N THR A 68 12.19 -34.26 0.51
CA THR A 68 12.90 -35.17 1.40
C THR A 68 14.31 -34.69 1.71
N GLN A 69 14.82 -33.71 0.94
CA GLN A 69 16.14 -33.14 1.13
C GLN A 69 16.24 -32.41 2.47
N LYS A 70 17.21 -32.85 3.27
CA LYS A 70 17.61 -32.18 4.51
C LYS A 70 18.82 -31.33 4.25
N TYR A 71 18.62 -30.05 3.97
CA TYR A 71 19.72 -29.16 3.61
C TYR A 71 20.74 -28.94 4.72
N GLU A 72 20.41 -29.20 5.99
CA GLU A 72 21.32 -29.17 7.14
C GLU A 72 22.18 -30.43 7.28
N ALA A 73 21.80 -31.54 6.63
CA ALA A 73 22.53 -32.79 6.74
C ALA A 73 23.92 -32.68 6.10
N ASN A 74 24.87 -33.49 6.61
CA ASN A 74 26.22 -33.60 6.07
C ASN A 74 26.92 -32.24 5.90
N ASN A 75 26.86 -31.39 6.93
CA ASN A 75 27.42 -30.04 6.91
C ASN A 75 26.93 -29.21 5.71
N TYR A 76 25.64 -29.34 5.42
CA TYR A 76 24.95 -28.65 4.35
C TYR A 76 25.47 -28.94 2.92
N ALA A 77 26.05 -30.11 2.68
CA ALA A 77 26.64 -30.49 1.39
C ALA A 77 25.70 -30.33 0.18
N ILE A 78 24.42 -30.67 0.33
CA ILE A 78 23.44 -30.59 -0.76
C ILE A 78 23.26 -29.14 -1.23
N GLY A 79 23.05 -28.20 -0.32
CA GLY A 79 22.88 -26.81 -0.72
C GLY A 79 24.15 -26.22 -1.34
N THR A 80 25.33 -26.64 -0.88
CA THR A 80 26.62 -26.26 -1.52
C THR A 80 26.71 -26.80 -2.94
N GLN A 81 26.33 -28.07 -3.16
CA GLN A 81 26.33 -28.68 -4.49
C GLN A 81 25.37 -27.96 -5.44
N LEU A 82 24.15 -27.64 -5.00
CA LEU A 82 23.17 -26.92 -5.80
C LEU A 82 23.67 -25.53 -6.22
N LEU A 83 24.24 -24.77 -5.29
CA LEU A 83 24.79 -23.45 -5.60
C LEU A 83 26.00 -23.51 -6.54
N ASN A 84 26.88 -24.51 -6.37
CA ASN A 84 28.02 -24.73 -7.25
C ASN A 84 27.57 -25.09 -8.68
N ALA A 85 26.52 -25.90 -8.82
CA ALA A 85 25.96 -26.25 -10.13
C ALA A 85 25.46 -25.00 -10.87
N ILE A 86 24.65 -24.16 -10.20
CA ILE A 86 24.17 -22.89 -10.76
C ILE A 86 25.34 -21.96 -11.11
N LYS A 87 26.31 -21.81 -10.21
CA LYS A 87 27.47 -20.94 -10.44
C LYS A 87 28.32 -21.39 -11.63
N ALA A 88 28.46 -22.69 -11.83
CA ALA A 88 29.23 -23.25 -12.93
C ALA A 88 28.54 -23.06 -14.29
N ASN A 89 27.20 -23.17 -14.32
CA ASN A 89 26.42 -23.13 -15.56
C ASN A 89 25.15 -22.25 -15.43
N PRO A 90 25.28 -20.93 -15.18
CA PRO A 90 24.15 -20.09 -14.78
C PRO A 90 23.07 -19.87 -15.86
N SER A 91 23.39 -20.17 -17.11
CA SER A 91 22.44 -20.10 -18.25
C SER A 91 21.82 -21.46 -18.61
N ASP A 92 22.24 -22.54 -17.96
CA ASP A 92 21.71 -23.89 -18.19
C ASP A 92 20.59 -24.18 -17.19
N ALA A 93 19.38 -24.43 -17.69
CA ALA A 93 18.23 -24.79 -16.87
C ALA A 93 18.47 -26.03 -16.00
N ASN A 94 19.32 -26.98 -16.45
CA ASN A 94 19.64 -28.20 -15.70
C ASN A 94 20.52 -27.93 -14.47
N SER A 95 21.14 -26.75 -14.37
CA SER A 95 21.92 -26.35 -13.20
C SER A 95 21.04 -25.97 -12.01
N TYR A 96 19.75 -25.71 -12.24
CA TYR A 96 18.79 -25.26 -11.23
C TYR A 96 18.00 -26.45 -10.67
N PRO A 97 17.82 -26.57 -9.34
CA PRO A 97 17.00 -27.62 -8.75
C PRO A 97 15.52 -27.46 -9.11
N ALA A 98 14.82 -28.57 -9.31
CA ALA A 98 13.38 -28.55 -9.61
C ALA A 98 12.54 -28.02 -8.43
N ILE A 99 11.51 -27.24 -8.77
CA ILE A 99 10.50 -26.72 -7.84
C ILE A 99 9.14 -27.35 -8.14
N ASP A 100 8.23 -27.29 -7.17
CA ASP A 100 6.81 -27.58 -7.42
C ASP A 100 6.23 -26.57 -8.43
N ASP A 101 5.11 -26.96 -9.06
CA ASP A 101 4.33 -26.03 -9.87
C ASP A 101 3.87 -24.85 -9.02
N VAL A 102 3.95 -23.64 -9.57
CA VAL A 102 3.58 -22.41 -8.88
C VAL A 102 2.11 -22.08 -9.10
N SER A 103 1.45 -21.49 -8.09
CA SER A 103 0.03 -21.14 -8.15
C SER A 103 -0.28 -19.94 -9.03
N ILE A 104 0.72 -19.08 -9.30
CA ILE A 104 0.60 -17.88 -10.14
C ILE A 104 1.70 -17.95 -11.18
N THR A 105 1.33 -18.25 -12.43
CA THR A 105 2.28 -18.38 -13.55
C THR A 105 2.32 -17.16 -14.46
N ASP A 106 1.25 -16.37 -14.47
CA ASP A 106 1.16 -15.10 -15.20
C ASP A 106 1.30 -13.93 -14.22
N LEU A 107 2.36 -13.15 -14.39
CA LEU A 107 2.65 -11.98 -13.57
C LEU A 107 2.08 -10.68 -14.14
N SER A 108 1.32 -10.72 -15.24
CA SER A 108 0.76 -9.54 -15.94
C SER A 108 -0.02 -8.62 -15.00
N ALA A 109 -0.86 -9.19 -14.12
CA ALA A 109 -1.70 -8.45 -13.18
C ALA A 109 -0.94 -7.73 -12.06
N TYR A 110 0.35 -8.06 -11.84
CA TYR A 110 1.15 -7.50 -10.76
C TYR A 110 2.05 -6.39 -11.27
N LYS A 111 1.98 -5.21 -10.63
CA LYS A 111 2.92 -4.11 -10.89
C LYS A 111 4.12 -4.17 -9.95
N ASN A 112 3.90 -4.66 -8.73
CA ASN A 112 4.89 -4.74 -7.67
C ASN A 112 5.17 -6.20 -7.30
N ILE A 113 6.43 -6.57 -7.17
CA ILE A 113 6.87 -7.90 -6.74
C ILE A 113 7.86 -7.74 -5.58
N ILE A 114 7.59 -8.40 -4.47
CA ILE A 114 8.49 -8.43 -3.32
C ILE A 114 9.04 -9.85 -3.16
N ILE A 115 10.37 -9.97 -3.24
CA ILE A 115 11.08 -11.25 -3.07
C ILE A 115 11.53 -11.38 -1.61
N VAL A 116 11.15 -12.47 -0.95
CA VAL A 116 11.61 -12.79 0.41
C VAL A 116 12.37 -14.12 0.39
N THR A 117 13.68 -14.08 0.63
CA THR A 117 14.54 -15.26 0.48
C THR A 117 15.57 -15.40 1.59
N PRO A 118 15.93 -16.62 2.01
CA PRO A 118 17.10 -16.83 2.85
C PRO A 118 18.40 -16.67 2.05
N LEU A 119 19.46 -16.30 2.76
CA LEU A 119 20.85 -16.36 2.30
C LEU A 119 21.43 -17.74 2.59
N TRP A 120 22.00 -18.36 1.56
CA TRP A 120 22.70 -19.65 1.61
C TRP A 120 24.14 -19.43 1.13
N TRP A 121 25.14 -19.59 2.02
CA TRP A 121 26.57 -19.37 1.73
C TRP A 121 26.89 -18.11 0.92
N SER A 122 26.41 -16.96 1.40
CA SER A 122 26.57 -15.65 0.75
C SER A 122 25.89 -15.51 -0.62
N GLN A 123 25.09 -16.49 -1.04
CA GLN A 123 24.31 -16.49 -2.28
C GLN A 123 22.81 -16.61 -1.99
N MET A 124 21.99 -16.31 -3.00
CA MET A 124 20.54 -16.55 -2.90
C MET A 124 20.27 -18.06 -2.82
N ALA A 125 19.33 -18.48 -1.98
CA ALA A 125 18.93 -19.89 -1.93
C ALA A 125 18.55 -20.44 -3.31
N ALA A 126 19.10 -21.61 -3.65
CA ALA A 126 18.98 -22.20 -5.00
C ALA A 126 17.52 -22.36 -5.47
N ILE A 127 16.60 -22.67 -4.54
CA ILE A 127 15.16 -22.79 -4.84
C ILE A 127 14.55 -21.47 -5.31
N MET A 128 14.92 -20.34 -4.70
CA MET A 128 14.47 -19.03 -5.16
C MET A 128 15.15 -18.68 -6.49
N GLN A 129 16.42 -19.03 -6.68
CA GLN A 129 17.09 -18.82 -7.97
C GLN A 129 16.39 -19.56 -9.11
N THR A 130 15.92 -20.80 -8.91
CA THR A 130 15.10 -21.52 -9.91
C THR A 130 13.84 -20.73 -10.29
N TYR A 131 13.11 -20.21 -9.29
CA TYR A 131 11.92 -19.41 -9.57
C TYR A 131 12.26 -18.15 -10.39
N LEU A 132 13.29 -17.40 -10.00
CA LEU A 132 13.68 -16.20 -10.73
C LEU A 132 14.27 -16.52 -12.12
N PHE A 133 14.92 -17.67 -12.31
CA PHE A 133 15.36 -18.12 -13.62
C PHE A 133 14.17 -18.37 -14.57
N ASN A 134 13.12 -19.01 -14.07
CA ASN A 134 11.94 -19.35 -14.87
C ASN A 134 10.98 -18.17 -15.10
N TYR A 135 10.81 -17.29 -14.11
CA TYR A 135 9.78 -16.24 -14.11
C TYR A 135 10.34 -14.81 -14.12
N GLY A 136 11.64 -14.63 -13.89
CA GLY A 136 12.32 -13.33 -13.91
C GLY A 136 12.09 -12.51 -15.17
N PRO A 137 12.06 -13.10 -16.39
CA PRO A 137 11.74 -12.35 -17.61
C PRO A 137 10.37 -11.65 -17.58
N GLN A 138 9.37 -12.20 -16.88
CA GLN A 138 8.06 -11.56 -16.73
C GLN A 138 8.08 -10.35 -15.78
N MET A 139 9.19 -10.13 -15.05
CA MET A 139 9.35 -8.99 -14.15
C MET A 139 9.96 -7.76 -14.82
N ALA A 140 10.24 -7.82 -16.12
CA ALA A 140 10.71 -6.68 -16.90
C ALA A 140 9.75 -5.48 -16.75
N GLY A 141 10.30 -4.30 -16.43
CA GLY A 141 9.53 -3.07 -16.22
C GLY A 141 8.64 -3.05 -14.97
N LYS A 142 8.60 -4.12 -14.17
CA LYS A 142 7.87 -4.16 -12.89
C LYS A 142 8.73 -3.61 -11.76
N HIS A 143 8.08 -3.11 -10.71
CA HIS A 143 8.76 -2.70 -9.49
C HIS A 143 9.13 -3.94 -8.67
N VAL A 144 10.42 -4.12 -8.38
CA VAL A 144 10.91 -5.26 -7.60
C VAL A 144 11.64 -4.77 -6.35
N ALA A 145 11.25 -5.29 -5.19
CA ALA A 145 11.98 -5.09 -3.93
C ALA A 145 12.31 -6.43 -3.28
N MET A 146 13.24 -6.43 -2.32
CA MET A 146 13.71 -7.68 -1.73
C MET A 146 13.99 -7.56 -0.22
N ILE A 147 13.60 -8.61 0.51
CA ILE A 147 13.98 -8.86 1.90
C ILE A 147 14.83 -10.13 1.95
N VAL A 148 15.98 -10.06 2.61
CA VAL A 148 16.88 -11.20 2.80
C VAL A 148 16.94 -11.58 4.26
N SER A 149 16.62 -12.84 4.56
CA SER A 149 16.84 -13.43 5.88
C SER A 149 18.26 -14.03 5.93
N SER A 150 19.06 -13.65 6.91
CA SER A 150 20.39 -14.25 7.14
C SER A 150 20.70 -14.38 8.63
N ALA A 151 21.73 -15.15 8.97
CA ALA A 151 22.21 -15.18 10.35
C ALA A 151 22.94 -13.87 10.69
N SER A 152 24.03 -13.59 9.97
CA SER A 152 24.86 -12.39 10.17
C SER A 152 25.54 -11.88 8.89
N SER A 153 25.75 -12.77 7.91
CA SER A 153 26.52 -12.52 6.68
C SER A 153 26.04 -11.33 5.85
N SER A 154 26.96 -10.76 5.08
CA SER A 154 26.65 -9.79 4.02
C SER A 154 25.71 -10.41 2.99
N ILE A 155 24.75 -9.61 2.51
CA ILE A 155 23.76 -10.01 1.52
C ILE A 155 24.18 -9.69 0.09
N SER A 156 25.38 -9.14 -0.14
CA SER A 156 25.80 -8.65 -1.45
C SER A 156 25.74 -9.69 -2.57
N GLY A 157 26.10 -10.96 -2.27
CA GLY A 157 25.99 -12.04 -3.27
C GLY A 157 24.54 -12.42 -3.58
N VAL A 158 23.63 -12.37 -2.60
CA VAL A 158 22.18 -12.55 -2.83
C VAL A 158 21.64 -11.45 -3.77
N VAL A 159 22.07 -10.20 -3.55
CA VAL A 159 21.69 -9.08 -4.42
C VAL A 159 22.24 -9.24 -5.85
N ALA A 160 23.48 -9.71 -5.98
CA ALA A 160 24.08 -9.98 -7.28
C ALA A 160 23.33 -11.09 -8.04
N ASP A 161 22.96 -12.18 -7.37
CA ASP A 161 22.14 -13.25 -7.96
C ASP A 161 20.78 -12.72 -8.43
N ALA A 162 20.11 -11.91 -7.60
CA ALA A 162 18.80 -11.34 -7.93
C ALA A 162 18.86 -10.45 -9.18
N LYS A 163 19.85 -9.54 -9.25
CA LYS A 163 20.03 -8.63 -10.40
C LYS A 163 20.43 -9.36 -11.67
N ARG A 164 21.18 -10.46 -11.56
CA ARG A 164 21.52 -11.32 -12.70
C ARG A 164 20.28 -12.02 -13.27
N LEU A 165 19.40 -12.53 -12.40
CA LEU A 165 18.21 -13.29 -12.79
C LEU A 165 17.04 -12.40 -13.20
N VAL A 166 17.00 -11.15 -12.71
CA VAL A 166 15.96 -10.17 -13.00
C VAL A 166 16.57 -8.81 -13.38
N PRO A 167 17.27 -8.73 -14.53
CA PRO A 167 18.03 -7.54 -14.91
C PRO A 167 17.14 -6.37 -15.37
N GLU A 168 15.99 -6.66 -15.99
CA GLU A 168 15.11 -5.67 -16.60
C GLU A 168 14.04 -5.12 -15.64
N ALA A 169 14.08 -5.49 -14.36
CA ALA A 169 13.17 -4.95 -13.36
C ALA A 169 13.60 -3.56 -12.87
N ILE A 170 12.61 -2.78 -12.43
CA ILE A 170 12.84 -1.52 -11.73
C ILE A 170 13.07 -1.84 -10.25
N TRP A 171 14.33 -1.90 -9.84
CA TRP A 171 14.70 -2.21 -8.46
C TRP A 171 14.39 -1.06 -7.50
N MET A 172 13.53 -1.32 -6.52
CA MET A 172 13.01 -0.33 -5.58
C MET A 172 13.81 -0.34 -4.28
N GLY A 173 14.32 0.84 -3.90
CA GLY A 173 15.00 1.08 -2.63
C GLY A 173 16.19 0.15 -2.36
N ASP A 174 16.67 0.19 -1.12
CA ASP A 174 17.69 -0.75 -0.65
C ASP A 174 17.07 -2.09 -0.28
N VAL A 175 17.82 -3.18 -0.45
CA VAL A 175 17.40 -4.51 0.01
C VAL A 175 17.37 -4.55 1.53
N LEU A 176 16.24 -4.96 2.11
CA LEU A 176 16.13 -5.10 3.57
C LEU A 176 16.83 -6.38 4.04
N SER A 177 17.81 -6.23 4.92
CA SER A 177 18.44 -7.36 5.61
C SER A 177 17.82 -7.56 6.98
N ILE A 178 17.18 -8.71 7.18
CA ILE A 178 16.74 -9.18 8.50
C ILE A 178 17.70 -10.28 8.94
N LYS A 179 18.48 -9.96 9.97
CA LYS A 179 19.51 -10.82 10.57
C LYS A 179 18.99 -11.44 11.86
N ASP A 180 19.64 -12.48 12.36
CA ASP A 180 19.26 -13.08 13.64
C ASP A 180 19.27 -12.06 14.78
N SER A 181 20.26 -11.16 14.79
CA SER A 181 20.41 -10.11 15.81
C SER A 181 19.27 -9.08 15.84
N ASN A 182 18.53 -8.91 14.74
CA ASN A 182 17.45 -7.92 14.64
C ASN A 182 16.09 -8.55 14.28
N ARG A 183 16.00 -9.88 14.22
CA ARG A 183 14.79 -10.63 13.87
C ARG A 183 13.61 -10.31 14.78
N GLY A 184 13.87 -10.08 16.07
CA GLY A 184 12.84 -9.64 17.02
C GLY A 184 12.19 -8.30 16.67
N ASN A 185 12.86 -7.47 15.87
CA ASN A 185 12.39 -6.16 15.42
C ASN A 185 11.86 -6.19 13.97
N ALA A 186 11.63 -7.38 13.39
CA ALA A 186 11.26 -7.53 11.98
C ALA A 186 10.05 -6.67 11.58
N SER A 187 9.01 -6.58 12.43
CA SER A 187 7.81 -5.78 12.15
C SER A 187 8.14 -4.30 11.91
N SER A 188 8.88 -3.66 12.81
CA SER A 188 9.26 -2.25 12.68
C SER A 188 10.25 -2.00 11.55
N LEU A 189 11.17 -2.94 11.31
CA LEU A 189 12.12 -2.85 10.20
C LEU A 189 11.40 -2.92 8.85
N ILE A 190 10.45 -3.85 8.70
CA ILE A 190 9.63 -3.99 7.50
C ILE A 190 8.77 -2.74 7.31
N GLN A 191 8.14 -2.22 8.36
CA GLN A 191 7.33 -1.01 8.27
C GLN A 191 8.15 0.19 7.78
N ASN A 192 9.34 0.40 8.36
CA ASN A 192 10.21 1.50 7.95
C ASN A 192 10.74 1.31 6.53
N TRP A 193 11.08 0.08 6.16
CA TRP A 193 11.52 -0.24 4.81
C TRP A 193 10.42 -0.02 3.77
N LEU A 194 9.18 -0.47 4.03
CA LEU A 194 8.05 -0.21 3.15
C LEU A 194 7.84 1.28 2.87
N ARG A 195 8.09 2.15 3.87
CA ARG A 195 8.06 3.60 3.70
C ARG A 195 9.13 4.14 2.75
N THR A 196 10.28 3.46 2.60
CA THR A 196 11.35 3.88 1.66
C THR A 196 11.09 3.42 0.23
N LEU A 197 10.41 2.29 0.06
CA LEU A 197 10.18 1.69 -1.26
C LEU A 197 9.31 2.54 -2.16
N ASN A 198 8.47 3.40 -1.59
CA ASN A 198 7.61 4.30 -2.37
C ASN A 198 6.91 3.56 -3.53
N PHE A 199 6.39 2.34 -3.30
CA PHE A 199 5.67 1.56 -4.33
C PHE A 199 4.53 2.36 -4.97
N ASP A 200 4.07 3.38 -4.26
CA ASP A 200 3.03 4.30 -4.65
C ASP A 200 3.53 5.74 -4.88
N LYS A 201 4.74 5.95 -5.42
CA LYS A 201 5.23 7.31 -5.72
C LYS A 201 4.38 8.08 -6.75
N GLU A 202 3.29 7.47 -7.25
CA GLU A 202 2.21 8.16 -7.96
C GLU A 202 0.87 8.28 -7.19
N GLN A 203 0.61 7.54 -6.09
CA GLN A 203 -0.72 7.57 -5.44
C GLN A 203 -0.77 7.67 -3.91
N ALA A 204 0.16 7.11 -3.12
CA ALA A 204 0.03 7.14 -1.65
C ALA A 204 0.37 8.49 -1.03
N MET A 205 1.13 9.35 -1.73
CA MET A 205 1.34 10.74 -1.31
C MET A 205 0.17 11.66 -1.70
N ASN A 206 -0.76 11.21 -2.54
CA ASN A 206 -1.89 12.00 -2.99
C ASN A 206 -3.20 11.61 -2.31
N LYS A 207 -3.22 10.73 -1.31
CA LYS A 207 -4.46 10.39 -0.58
C LYS A 207 -4.28 10.41 0.94
N MET A 208 -5.29 10.95 1.62
CA MET A 208 -5.55 10.71 3.04
C MET A 208 -6.97 10.15 3.20
N TYR A 209 -7.35 9.77 4.41
CA TYR A 209 -8.67 9.23 4.70
C TYR A 209 -9.36 10.02 5.80
N LEU A 210 -10.67 10.21 5.66
CA LEU A 210 -11.57 10.78 6.66
C LEU A 210 -12.47 9.68 7.20
N THR A 211 -12.54 9.53 8.51
CA THR A 211 -13.47 8.60 9.15
C THR A 211 -14.43 9.34 10.07
N ILE A 212 -15.74 9.12 9.86
CA ILE A 212 -16.84 9.65 10.68
C ILE A 212 -17.78 8.48 10.98
N ASP A 213 -18.07 8.22 12.25
CA ASP A 213 -18.91 7.10 12.72
C ASP A 213 -18.52 5.72 12.14
N GLY A 214 -17.23 5.50 11.94
CA GLY A 214 -16.71 4.25 11.36
C GLY A 214 -16.88 4.11 9.85
N THR A 215 -17.46 5.11 9.17
CA THR A 215 -17.46 5.19 7.70
C THR A 215 -16.23 5.97 7.25
N THR A 216 -15.47 5.40 6.32
CA THR A 216 -14.22 6.00 5.81
C THR A 216 -14.36 6.43 4.35
N LYS A 217 -13.85 7.62 4.03
CA LYS A 217 -13.78 8.16 2.67
C LYS A 217 -12.37 8.66 2.35
N SER A 218 -11.93 8.45 1.12
CA SER A 218 -10.65 8.95 0.64
C SER A 218 -10.74 10.44 0.29
N VAL A 219 -9.66 11.15 0.57
CA VAL A 219 -9.42 12.53 0.14
C VAL A 219 -8.18 12.54 -0.73
N ILE A 220 -8.31 13.02 -1.97
CA ILE A 220 -7.19 13.26 -2.86
C ILE A 220 -6.52 14.57 -2.43
N LEU A 221 -5.29 14.49 -1.94
CA LEU A 221 -4.49 15.62 -1.47
C LEU A 221 -4.03 16.50 -2.64
N ALA A 222 -4.00 17.81 -2.41
CA ALA A 222 -3.36 18.76 -3.31
C ALA A 222 -1.83 18.70 -3.16
N ASP A 223 -1.05 19.03 -4.18
CA ASP A 223 0.41 19.15 -4.06
C ASP A 223 0.79 20.57 -3.59
N ASN A 224 1.04 20.72 -2.29
CA ASN A 224 1.59 21.94 -1.71
C ASN A 224 2.27 21.65 -0.35
N ASP A 225 2.87 22.66 0.25
CA ASP A 225 3.62 22.48 1.50
C ASP A 225 2.70 22.17 2.69
N ALA A 226 1.44 22.61 2.66
CA ALA A 226 0.47 22.34 3.71
C ALA A 226 0.12 20.85 3.78
N THR A 227 -0.10 20.22 2.62
CA THR A 227 -0.39 18.80 2.54
C THR A 227 0.82 17.94 2.88
N LYS A 228 2.03 18.32 2.46
CA LYS A 228 3.28 17.66 2.87
C LYS A 228 3.44 17.67 4.39
N ALA A 229 3.21 18.82 5.03
CA ALA A 229 3.26 18.96 6.48
C ALA A 229 2.15 18.17 7.19
N LEU A 230 0.93 18.15 6.64
CA LEU A 230 -0.18 17.36 7.18
C LEU A 230 0.13 15.86 7.10
N VAL A 231 0.61 15.37 5.96
CA VAL A 231 1.03 13.97 5.79
C VAL A 231 2.09 13.60 6.82
N GLU A 232 3.07 14.47 7.08
CA GLU A 232 4.09 14.22 8.11
C GLU A 232 3.49 14.10 9.51
N LYS A 233 2.46 14.90 9.84
CA LYS A 233 1.71 14.71 11.09
C LYS A 233 0.99 13.37 11.12
N LEU A 234 0.32 12.99 10.03
CA LEU A 234 -0.44 11.74 9.96
C LEU A 234 0.44 10.49 9.93
N ARG A 235 1.73 10.60 9.55
CA ARG A 235 2.72 9.53 9.69
C ARG A 235 3.01 9.17 11.15
N GLN A 236 2.82 10.11 12.07
CA GLN A 236 2.99 9.89 13.51
C GLN A 236 1.79 9.18 14.13
N GLY A 237 0.64 9.21 13.46
CA GLY A 237 -0.58 8.51 13.83
C GLY A 237 -1.82 9.24 13.32
N PRO A 238 -3.00 8.59 13.35
CA PRO A 238 -4.26 9.24 13.02
C PRO A 238 -4.53 10.45 13.92
N VAL A 239 -5.08 11.51 13.34
CA VAL A 239 -5.45 12.74 14.06
C VAL A 239 -6.97 12.81 14.12
N THR A 240 -7.54 12.90 15.32
CA THR A 240 -8.99 13.08 15.50
C THR A 240 -9.28 14.51 15.91
N VAL A 241 -10.20 15.15 15.19
CA VAL A 241 -10.64 16.54 15.40
C VAL A 241 -12.14 16.59 15.61
N THR A 242 -12.59 17.57 16.38
CA THR A 242 -14.02 17.84 16.58
C THR A 242 -14.42 18.99 15.66
N LEU A 243 -15.29 18.70 14.69
CA LEU A 243 -15.81 19.67 13.73
C LEU A 243 -17.27 20.00 14.01
N ASN A 244 -17.70 21.17 13.55
CA ASN A 244 -19.06 21.67 13.76
C ASN A 244 -19.65 22.13 12.43
N SER A 245 -20.98 22.04 12.31
CA SER A 245 -21.75 22.51 11.17
C SER A 245 -22.94 23.32 11.65
N SER A 246 -23.18 24.47 11.02
CA SER A 246 -24.41 25.25 11.20
C SER A 246 -25.45 24.99 10.10
N GLY A 247 -25.25 23.96 9.27
CA GLY A 247 -26.13 23.67 8.14
C GLY A 247 -25.88 24.53 6.89
N GLY A 248 -24.83 25.35 6.90
CA GLY A 248 -24.38 26.17 5.76
C GLY A 248 -23.71 25.33 4.67
N PHE A 249 -22.41 25.57 4.42
CA PHE A 249 -21.68 24.98 3.30
C PHE A 249 -20.47 24.13 3.71
N GLU A 250 -20.14 24.05 5.00
CA GLU A 250 -18.96 23.32 5.49
C GLU A 250 -19.17 22.74 6.90
N ILE A 251 -18.33 21.77 7.24
CA ILE A 251 -18.00 21.45 8.63
C ILE A 251 -16.61 21.98 8.94
N TRP A 252 -16.40 22.55 10.12
CA TRP A 252 -15.15 23.25 10.44
C TRP A 252 -14.74 23.10 11.91
N GLY A 253 -13.44 23.26 12.18
CA GLY A 253 -12.88 23.19 13.52
C GLY A 253 -11.36 23.24 13.55
N ALA A 254 -10.78 23.30 14.74
CA ALA A 254 -9.33 23.36 14.92
C ALA A 254 -8.66 22.01 14.65
N LEU A 255 -7.52 22.02 13.95
CA LEU A 255 -6.67 20.84 13.73
C LEU A 255 -5.90 20.40 14.98
N GLY A 256 -5.74 21.29 15.96
CA GLY A 256 -4.88 21.07 17.13
C GLY A 256 -3.39 21.32 16.88
N PHE A 257 -3.01 21.68 15.65
CA PHE A 257 -1.66 22.11 15.27
C PHE A 257 -1.73 23.05 14.04
N SER A 258 -0.62 23.74 13.78
CA SER A 258 -0.49 24.62 12.61
C SER A 258 0.18 23.91 11.43
N LEU A 259 -0.23 24.30 10.23
CA LEU A 259 0.36 23.91 8.95
C LEU A 259 0.81 25.17 8.19
N PRO A 260 1.81 25.08 7.30
CA PRO A 260 2.17 26.19 6.43
C PRO A 260 0.97 26.54 5.53
N ALA A 261 0.59 27.81 5.49
CA ALA A 261 -0.52 28.29 4.66
C ALA A 261 0.04 28.97 3.40
N SER A 262 -0.47 28.57 2.23
CA SER A 262 -0.25 29.21 0.94
C SER A 262 -1.60 29.61 0.38
N ASN A 263 -2.18 30.66 0.97
CA ASN A 263 -3.55 31.03 0.68
C ASN A 263 -3.69 31.62 -0.73
N GLN A 264 -4.70 31.16 -1.45
CA GLN A 264 -5.11 31.67 -2.73
C GLN A 264 -6.61 31.96 -2.72
N GLN A 265 -7.05 32.88 -3.58
CA GLN A 265 -8.47 33.10 -3.78
C GLN A 265 -9.07 31.86 -4.47
N ILE A 266 -9.87 31.09 -3.74
CA ILE A 266 -10.42 29.81 -4.18
C ILE A 266 -11.93 29.83 -3.95
N THR A 267 -12.69 29.41 -4.96
CA THR A 267 -14.09 29.00 -4.77
C THR A 267 -14.10 27.53 -4.39
N ALA A 268 -14.27 27.25 -3.10
CA ALA A 268 -14.44 25.91 -2.58
C ALA A 268 -15.69 25.26 -3.18
N GLN A 269 -15.56 24.00 -3.55
CA GLN A 269 -16.63 23.17 -4.09
C GLN A 269 -16.97 22.05 -3.09
N PRO A 270 -18.17 21.45 -3.20
CA PRO A 270 -18.48 20.24 -2.45
C PRO A 270 -17.36 19.20 -2.58
N GLY A 271 -16.96 18.67 -1.42
CA GLY A 271 -15.88 17.71 -1.25
C GLY A 271 -14.53 18.35 -0.94
N ASP A 272 -14.35 19.65 -1.14
CA ASP A 272 -13.06 20.29 -0.90
C ASP A 272 -12.71 20.27 0.60
N VAL A 273 -11.49 19.83 0.90
CA VAL A 273 -10.85 19.89 2.21
C VAL A 273 -9.88 21.05 2.20
N ILE A 274 -10.09 22.00 3.08
CA ILE A 274 -9.44 23.30 3.09
C ILE A 274 -8.77 23.56 4.45
N LEU A 275 -7.56 24.12 4.40
CA LEU A 275 -6.92 24.74 5.55
C LEU A 275 -7.30 26.22 5.59
N TYR A 276 -7.82 26.66 6.74
CA TYR A 276 -8.18 28.03 7.02
C TYR A 276 -7.37 28.58 8.20
N ASN A 277 -6.83 29.80 8.04
CA ASN A 277 -6.01 30.47 9.04
C ASN A 277 -4.85 29.62 9.60
N GLY A 278 -4.28 28.74 8.77
CA GLY A 278 -3.14 27.88 9.09
C GLY A 278 -3.38 26.81 10.16
N SER A 279 -4.55 26.75 10.80
CA SER A 279 -4.80 25.89 11.97
C SER A 279 -6.22 25.34 12.07
N ASN A 280 -7.15 25.77 11.21
CA ASN A 280 -8.49 25.21 11.11
C ASN A 280 -8.63 24.38 9.84
N ILE A 281 -9.35 23.28 9.94
CA ILE A 281 -9.77 22.49 8.78
C ILE A 281 -11.25 22.75 8.51
N CYS A 282 -11.55 22.98 7.24
CA CYS A 282 -12.90 23.13 6.70
C CYS A 282 -13.13 22.04 5.66
N ILE A 283 -14.27 21.35 5.71
CA ILE A 283 -14.66 20.34 4.74
C ILE A 283 -16.01 20.73 4.15
N PHE A 284 -16.01 21.07 2.87
CA PHE A 284 -17.13 21.68 2.19
C PHE A 284 -18.13 20.63 1.68
N TYR A 285 -19.42 20.90 1.88
CA TYR A 285 -20.54 20.23 1.19
C TYR A 285 -21.43 21.21 0.41
N GLY A 286 -21.16 22.51 0.51
CA GLY A 286 -21.64 23.57 -0.38
C GLY A 286 -20.48 24.32 -1.03
N SER A 287 -20.71 25.55 -1.49
CA SER A 287 -19.68 26.38 -2.13
C SER A 287 -19.48 27.70 -1.38
N ASN A 288 -18.24 28.17 -1.30
CA ASN A 288 -17.88 29.49 -0.79
C ASN A 288 -16.58 29.98 -1.43
N SER A 289 -16.42 31.29 -1.60
CA SER A 289 -15.19 31.89 -2.14
C SER A 289 -14.44 32.69 -1.08
N TRP A 290 -13.19 32.32 -0.83
CA TRP A 290 -12.33 33.03 0.12
C TRP A 290 -10.84 32.80 -0.18
N SER A 291 -9.99 33.40 0.64
CA SER A 291 -8.54 33.15 0.66
C SER A 291 -8.23 31.89 1.49
N TYR A 292 -7.92 30.79 0.79
CA TYR A 292 -7.81 29.45 1.35
C TYR A 292 -6.55 28.74 0.90
N THR A 293 -6.06 27.79 1.70
CA THR A 293 -5.06 26.80 1.26
C THR A 293 -5.75 25.46 1.05
N ARG A 294 -5.78 24.93 -0.17
CA ARG A 294 -6.43 23.64 -0.45
C ARG A 294 -5.60 22.48 0.10
N LEU A 295 -6.21 21.60 0.89
CA LEU A 295 -5.57 20.37 1.37
C LEU A 295 -5.93 19.17 0.48
N GLY A 296 -7.14 19.13 -0.05
CA GLY A 296 -7.54 18.03 -0.94
C GLY A 296 -9.01 18.08 -1.31
N LYS A 297 -9.52 16.96 -1.83
CA LYS A 297 -10.92 16.77 -2.20
C LYS A 297 -11.39 15.35 -1.90
N ILE A 298 -12.53 15.21 -1.24
CA ILE A 298 -13.20 13.92 -1.05
C ILE A 298 -13.64 13.37 -2.40
N ASP A 299 -13.32 12.11 -2.66
CA ASP A 299 -13.63 11.42 -3.90
C ASP A 299 -14.89 10.55 -3.77
N GLY A 300 -15.61 10.35 -4.88
CA GLY A 300 -16.66 9.34 -5.01
C GLY A 300 -17.96 9.57 -4.22
N LEU A 301 -18.32 10.82 -3.87
CA LEU A 301 -19.59 11.17 -3.23
C LEU A 301 -20.37 12.23 -4.02
N THR A 302 -21.68 12.01 -4.17
CA THR A 302 -22.61 13.05 -4.64
C THR A 302 -22.91 14.06 -3.52
N GLY A 303 -23.50 15.23 -3.85
CA GLY A 303 -23.76 16.29 -2.85
C GLY A 303 -24.62 15.86 -1.65
N ASN A 304 -25.63 15.01 -1.88
CA ASN A 304 -26.49 14.51 -0.80
C ASN A 304 -25.76 13.47 0.07
N GLU A 305 -25.01 12.56 -0.55
CA GLU A 305 -24.20 11.57 0.18
C GLU A 305 -23.10 12.25 0.99
N LEU A 306 -22.50 13.29 0.43
CA LEU A 306 -21.48 14.10 1.09
C LEU A 306 -22.06 14.83 2.32
N SER A 307 -23.20 15.50 2.17
CA SER A 307 -23.86 16.19 3.29
C SER A 307 -24.25 15.22 4.40
N THR A 308 -24.67 14.01 4.04
CA THR A 308 -24.98 12.93 4.99
C THR A 308 -23.73 12.43 5.69
N PHE A 309 -22.67 12.11 4.94
CA PHE A 309 -21.39 11.64 5.47
C PHE A 309 -20.76 12.67 6.42
N LEU A 310 -20.78 13.95 6.03
CA LEU A 310 -20.25 15.05 6.84
C LEU A 310 -21.19 15.52 7.95
N LYS A 311 -22.36 14.88 8.11
CA LYS A 311 -23.34 15.22 9.14
C LYS A 311 -23.71 16.72 9.15
N ALA A 312 -24.00 17.25 7.97
CA ALA A 312 -24.38 18.65 7.79
C ALA A 312 -25.48 19.07 8.79
N GLY A 313 -25.29 20.22 9.44
CA GLY A 313 -26.19 20.75 10.48
C GLY A 313 -25.99 20.20 11.89
N GLN A 314 -25.04 19.27 12.12
CA GLN A 314 -24.71 18.76 13.45
C GLN A 314 -23.47 19.45 14.04
N SER A 315 -23.36 19.41 15.36
CA SER A 315 -22.19 19.87 16.12
C SER A 315 -21.46 18.69 16.78
N ASN A 316 -20.23 18.90 17.23
CA ASN A 316 -19.40 17.88 17.89
C ASN A 316 -19.16 16.62 17.04
N ILE A 317 -18.95 16.81 15.74
CA ILE A 317 -18.67 15.72 14.79
C ILE A 317 -17.21 15.28 14.97
N SER A 318 -17.00 14.05 15.43
CA SER A 318 -15.67 13.46 15.54
C SER A 318 -15.19 12.98 14.16
N VAL A 319 -14.13 13.60 13.65
CA VAL A 319 -13.53 13.26 12.34
C VAL A 319 -12.09 12.80 12.55
N THR A 320 -11.77 11.59 12.11
CA THR A 320 -10.39 11.06 12.14
C THR A 320 -9.75 11.16 10.77
N LEU A 321 -8.60 11.84 10.69
CA LEU A 321 -7.70 11.93 9.55
C LEU A 321 -6.64 10.82 9.66
N SER A 322 -6.38 10.06 8.60
CA SER A 322 -5.33 9.02 8.58
C SER A 322 -4.70 8.83 7.20
N LEU A 323 -3.56 8.14 7.14
CA LEU A 323 -2.95 7.68 5.88
C LEU A 323 -3.37 6.25 5.49
N THR A 324 -4.13 5.57 6.34
CA THR A 324 -4.66 4.22 6.10
C THR A 324 -6.18 4.26 6.09
N SER A 325 -6.80 3.51 5.17
CA SER A 325 -8.26 3.38 5.04
C SER A 325 -8.90 2.62 6.21
N GLY A 326 -8.09 1.91 7.00
CA GLY A 326 -8.52 1.26 8.24
C GLY A 326 -8.25 2.15 9.45
N VAL A 327 -9.28 2.36 10.27
CA VAL A 327 -9.05 2.61 11.69
C VAL A 327 -8.46 1.30 12.24
N THR A 328 -7.20 1.30 12.65
CA THR A 328 -6.70 0.28 13.58
C THR A 328 -7.45 0.50 14.89
N ALA A 329 -8.60 -0.15 15.01
CA ALA A 329 -9.12 -0.50 16.31
C ALA A 329 -7.97 -1.19 17.06
N VAL A 330 -7.75 -0.74 18.28
CA VAL A 330 -6.76 -1.19 19.27
C VAL A 330 -6.36 -2.66 19.07
N ASN A 331 -5.05 -2.93 19.10
CA ASN A 331 -4.49 -4.29 19.03
C ASN A 331 -5.27 -5.28 19.92
N ASP A 332 -5.58 -6.46 19.38
CA ASP A 332 -6.10 -7.59 20.16
C ASP A 332 -5.13 -7.91 21.30
N ILE A 333 -5.59 -7.73 22.55
CA ILE A 333 -4.86 -8.22 23.72
C ILE A 333 -5.28 -9.68 23.92
N SER A 334 -4.42 -10.62 23.54
CA SER A 334 -4.58 -12.02 23.91
C SER A 334 -4.30 -12.20 25.42
N GLY A 335 -5.17 -12.93 26.11
CA GLY A 335 -4.99 -13.30 27.53
C GLY A 335 -5.98 -12.73 28.54
N VAL A 336 -7.03 -12.01 28.11
CA VAL A 336 -8.06 -11.54 29.05
C VAL A 336 -9.01 -12.71 29.38
N LYS A 337 -9.08 -13.11 30.65
CA LYS A 337 -10.07 -14.07 31.15
C LYS A 337 -11.47 -13.57 30.79
N GLU A 338 -12.34 -14.47 30.32
CA GLU A 338 -13.75 -14.17 30.01
C GLU A 338 -14.45 -13.57 31.24
N ASN A 339 -14.47 -12.25 31.33
CA ASN A 339 -15.21 -11.53 32.34
C ASN A 339 -16.35 -10.81 31.63
N SER A 340 -17.57 -10.98 32.14
CA SER A 340 -18.81 -10.43 31.61
C SER A 340 -18.93 -8.90 31.70
N GLU A 341 -17.80 -8.18 31.83
CA GLU A 341 -17.73 -6.75 32.07
C GLU A 341 -17.67 -5.98 30.75
N TYR A 342 -18.33 -4.81 30.72
CA TYR A 342 -18.32 -3.90 29.57
C TYR A 342 -17.39 -2.73 29.85
N TYR A 343 -16.74 -2.23 28.80
CA TYR A 343 -15.93 -1.02 28.84
C TYR A 343 -16.37 -0.06 27.74
N SER A 344 -16.25 1.25 27.97
CA SER A 344 -16.41 2.26 26.93
C SER A 344 -15.25 2.17 25.92
N LEU A 345 -15.39 2.84 24.78
CA LEU A 345 -14.32 2.92 23.77
C LEU A 345 -13.05 3.59 24.29
N ASN A 346 -13.15 4.35 25.39
CA ASN A 346 -12.02 4.98 26.07
C ASN A 346 -11.44 4.10 27.20
N GLY A 347 -11.86 2.84 27.31
CA GLY A 347 -11.34 1.87 28.28
C GLY A 347 -11.88 2.04 29.71
N GLN A 348 -12.92 2.84 29.93
CA GLN A 348 -13.55 2.96 31.25
C GLN A 348 -14.59 1.87 31.46
N LYS A 349 -14.61 1.23 32.64
CA LYS A 349 -15.59 0.19 32.97
C LYS A 349 -17.01 0.76 32.99
N VAL A 350 -17.96 0.06 32.37
CA VAL A 350 -19.38 0.41 32.28
C VAL A 350 -20.22 -0.73 32.85
N THR A 351 -21.18 -0.41 33.72
CA THR A 351 -22.05 -1.39 34.37
C THR A 351 -23.33 -1.58 33.54
N MET A 352 -23.52 -2.79 32.99
CA MET A 352 -24.73 -3.23 32.28
C MET A 352 -25.34 -2.19 31.31
N PRO A 353 -24.60 -1.79 30.26
CA PRO A 353 -25.16 -0.91 29.26
C PRO A 353 -26.30 -1.58 28.50
N SER A 354 -27.33 -0.81 28.17
CA SER A 354 -28.54 -1.30 27.47
C SER A 354 -28.70 -0.74 26.04
N ASN A 355 -27.80 0.16 25.63
CA ASN A 355 -27.76 0.71 24.26
C ASN A 355 -26.37 1.31 24.01
N GLY A 356 -25.79 1.05 22.84
CA GLY A 356 -24.55 1.66 22.36
C GLY A 356 -23.43 0.66 22.09
N ILE A 357 -22.23 1.18 21.83
CA ILE A 357 -21.06 0.39 21.46
C ILE A 357 -20.10 0.30 22.64
N PHE A 358 -19.72 -0.92 23.01
CA PHE A 358 -18.85 -1.22 24.13
C PHE A 358 -17.75 -2.21 23.74
N ILE A 359 -16.77 -2.36 24.61
CA ILE A 359 -15.77 -3.42 24.54
C ILE A 359 -16.12 -4.47 25.58
N LYS A 360 -16.22 -5.74 25.15
CA LYS A 360 -16.42 -6.91 25.99
C LYS A 360 -15.44 -7.99 25.56
N ASN A 361 -14.66 -8.54 26.49
CA ASN A 361 -13.63 -9.55 26.20
C ASN A 361 -12.68 -9.14 25.05
N GLY A 362 -12.26 -7.87 25.04
CA GLY A 362 -11.38 -7.31 24.00
C GLY A 362 -12.06 -7.09 22.64
N LYS A 363 -13.34 -7.42 22.49
CA LYS A 363 -14.08 -7.26 21.24
C LYS A 363 -15.10 -6.13 21.33
N LYS A 364 -15.26 -5.40 20.24
CA LYS A 364 -16.34 -4.43 20.08
C LYS A 364 -17.68 -5.18 20.02
N VAL A 365 -18.62 -4.80 20.88
CA VAL A 365 -19.98 -5.33 20.94
C VAL A 365 -20.97 -4.16 20.87
N ALA A 366 -22.02 -4.32 20.07
CA ALA A 366 -23.16 -3.42 20.05
C ALA A 366 -24.28 -4.08 20.86
N LEU A 367 -24.89 -3.32 21.78
CA LEU A 367 -25.99 -3.77 22.62
C LEU A 367 -27.28 -3.04 22.28
#